data_AF-A0A963IRU7-F1
#
_entry.id   AF-A0A963IRU7-F1
#
_cell.length_a   1.000
_cell.length_b   1.000
_cell.length_c   1.000
_cell.angle_alpha   90.00
_cell.angle_beta   90.00
_cell.angle_gamma   90.00
#
_symmetry.space_group_name_H-M   'P 1'
#
loop_
_entity.id
_entity.type
_entity.pdbx_description
1 polymer ?
#
loop_
_entity_poly.entity_id
_entity_poly.type
_entity_poly.pdbx_seq_one_letter_code
_entity_poly.pdbx_strand_id
1 'polypeptide(L)' 'KFNAVYVKVVTENGVVYLLGLVTQQEADAAIQVARTTGDVKKVVTLLQIITDAEAKALDVKVEPGKPANPDSISGG' A
#
# COMPACT_ATOMS: atom_id res chain seq x y z
N LYS A 1 1.23 11.85 3.35
CA LYS A 1 1.74 10.63 4.02
C LYS A 1 1.12 9.47 3.27
N PHE A 2 1.92 8.59 2.67
CA PHE A 2 1.41 7.47 1.85
C PHE A 2 0.84 6.45 2.82
N ASN A 3 -0.49 6.28 2.82
CA ASN A 3 -1.17 5.26 3.60
C ASN A 3 -1.01 3.95 2.83
N ALA A 4 -0.49 2.93 3.51
CA ALA A 4 -0.34 1.60 2.91
C ALA A 4 -1.72 0.97 2.85
N VAL A 5 -2.46 1.33 1.81
CA VAL A 5 -3.55 0.50 1.31
C VAL A 5 -3.01 -0.93 1.21
N TYR A 6 -3.80 -1.93 1.59
CA TYR A 6 -3.43 -3.35 1.56
C TYR A 6 -3.13 -3.83 0.14
N VAL A 7 -2.00 -3.37 -0.40
CA VAL A 7 -1.53 -3.61 -1.75
C VAL A 7 -0.30 -4.47 -1.61
N LYS A 8 -0.43 -5.70 -2.07
CA LYS A 8 0.69 -6.60 -2.20
C LYS A 8 1.29 -6.41 -3.59
N VAL A 9 2.59 -6.12 -3.61
CA VAL A 9 3.37 -6.08 -4.84
C VAL A 9 4.27 -7.31 -4.87
N VAL A 10 4.20 -8.06 -5.96
CA VAL A 10 5.10 -9.19 -6.20
C VAL A 10 5.76 -9.00 -7.56
N THR A 11 7.07 -9.17 -7.64
CA THR A 11 7.81 -9.09 -8.88
C THR A 11 8.51 -10.41 -9.15
N GLU A 12 8.27 -10.99 -10.31
CA GLU A 12 8.86 -12.26 -10.72
C GLU A 12 9.22 -12.23 -12.21
N ASN A 13 10.49 -12.50 -12.55
CA ASN A 13 10.97 -12.60 -13.94
C ASN A 13 10.61 -11.39 -14.84
N GLY A 14 10.61 -10.18 -14.28
CA GLY A 14 10.22 -8.95 -14.98
C GLY A 14 8.71 -8.76 -15.10
N VAL A 15 7.89 -9.57 -14.42
CA VAL A 15 6.44 -9.39 -14.32
C VAL A 15 6.10 -8.83 -12.95
N VAL A 16 5.39 -7.70 -12.92
CA VAL A 16 4.92 -7.07 -11.68
C VAL A 16 3.44 -7.41 -11.50
N TYR A 17 3.11 -7.99 -10.36
CA TYR A 17 1.76 -8.30 -9.92
C TYR A 17 1.35 -7.31 -8.84
N LEU A 18 0.36 -6.49 -9.14
CA LEU A 18 -0.26 -5.54 -8.21
C LEU A 18 -1.57 -6.14 -7.72
N LEU A 19 -1.69 -6.42 -6.42
CA LEU A 19 -2.89 -7.01 -5.84
C LEU A 19 -3.39 -6.15 -4.68
N GLY A 20 -4.69 -5.90 -4.60
CA GLY A 20 -5.27 -5.18 -3.47
C GLY A 20 -6.52 -4.37 -3.81
N LEU A 21 -7.09 -3.75 -2.79
CA LEU A 21 -8.12 -2.73 -2.94
C LEU A 21 -7.40 -1.40 -3.15
N VAL A 22 -7.81 -0.55 -4.08
CA VAL A 22 -7.17 0.75 -4.33
C VAL A 22 -8.18 1.75 -4.86
N THR A 23 -7.90 3.04 -4.77
CA THR A 23 -8.65 4.05 -5.52
C THR A 23 -8.20 4.08 -7.00
N GLN A 24 -9.00 4.71 -7.86
CA GLN A 24 -8.63 4.93 -9.27
C GLN A 24 -7.28 5.64 -9.40
N GLN A 25 -7.07 6.69 -8.60
CA GLN A 25 -5.85 7.50 -8.66
C GLN A 25 -4.61 6.70 -8.25
N GLU A 26 -4.73 5.88 -7.21
CA GLU A 26 -3.65 5.01 -6.75
C GLU A 26 -3.33 3.90 -7.75
N ALA A 27 -4.36 3.31 -8.37
CA ALA A 27 -4.17 2.30 -9.41
C ALA A 27 -3.36 2.85 -10.59
N ASP A 28 -3.73 4.03 -11.09
CA ASP A 28 -3.02 4.66 -12.21
C ASP A 28 -1.57 4.98 -11.82
N ALA A 29 -1.37 5.60 -10.65
CA ALA A 29 -0.04 5.88 -10.14
C ALA A 29 0.83 4.62 -10.00
N ALA A 30 0.29 3.53 -9.43
CA ALA A 30 1.01 2.27 -9.26
C ALA A 30 1.37 1.63 -10.61
N ILE A 31 0.46 1.68 -11.59
CA ILE A 31 0.71 1.17 -12.93
C ILE A 31 1.80 1.99 -13.63
N GLN A 32 1.76 3.32 -13.54
CA GLN A 32 2.78 4.19 -14.15
C GLN A 32 4.17 3.91 -13.57
N VAL A 33 4.27 3.81 -12.24
CA VAL A 33 5.54 3.50 -11.57
C VAL A 33 6.04 2.10 -11.97
N ALA A 34 5.16 1.09 -11.99
CA ALA A 34 5.55 -0.25 -12.39
C ALA A 34 6.02 -0.31 -13.86
N ARG A 35 5.36 0.40 -14.77
CA ARG A 35 5.72 0.42 -16.21
C ARG A 35 7.00 1.19 -16.53
N THR A 36 7.33 2.19 -15.72
CA THR A 36 8.54 3.00 -15.92
C THR A 36 9.80 2.37 -15.30
N THR A 37 9.64 1.25 -14.60
CA THR A 37 10.75 0.51 -14.02
C THR A 37 11.46 -0.33 -15.10
N GLY A 38 12.76 -0.11 -15.28
CA GLY A 38 13.52 -0.57 -16.46
C GLY A 38 13.51 -2.08 -16.75
N ASP A 39 13.37 -2.93 -15.72
CA ASP A 39 13.36 -4.40 -15.87
C ASP A 39 11.95 -5.00 -15.99
N VAL A 40 10.92 -4.16 -16.07
CA VAL A 40 9.53 -4.60 -16.12
C VAL A 40 9.10 -4.86 -17.56
N LYS A 41 8.84 -6.14 -17.84
CA LYS A 41 8.32 -6.65 -19.12
C LYS A 41 6.81 -6.64 -19.17
N LYS A 42 6.14 -6.83 -18.03
CA LYS A 42 4.68 -6.92 -17.96
C LYS A 42 4.16 -6.47 -16.59
N VAL A 43 3.04 -5.78 -16.59
CA VAL A 43 2.29 -5.44 -15.37
C VAL A 43 0.96 -6.18 -15.41
N VAL A 44 0.68 -6.94 -14.35
CA VAL A 44 -0.57 -7.68 -14.14
C VAL A 44 -1.27 -7.08 -12.92
N THR A 45 -2.47 -6.58 -13.13
CA THR A 45 -3.27 -5.89 -12.11
C THR A 45 -4.40 -6.78 -11.65
N LEU A 46 -4.40 -7.11 -10.36
CA LEU A 46 -5.45 -7.79 -9.62
C LEU A 46 -5.97 -6.81 -8.56
N LEU A 47 -6.27 -5.60 -9.02
CA LEU A 47 -6.67 -4.46 -8.22
C LEU A 47 -8.19 -4.33 -8.28
N GLN A 48 -8.83 -4.18 -7.13
CA GLN A 48 -10.24 -3.82 -7.04
C GLN A 48 -10.36 -2.33 -6.71
N ILE A 49 -11.08 -1.61 -7.58
CA ILE A 49 -11.30 -0.18 -7.41
C ILE A 49 -12.37 0.05 -6.35
N ILE A 50 -12.01 0.79 -5.31
CA ILE A 50 -12.91 1.24 -4.23
C ILE A 50 -12.97 2.76 -4.18
N THR A 51 -13.96 3.28 -3.47
CA THR A 51 -14.08 4.73 -3.28
C THR A 51 -13.07 5.26 -2.26
N ASP A 52 -12.74 6.54 -2.34
CA ASP A 52 -11.89 7.22 -1.33
C ASP A 52 -12.42 7.08 0.11
N ALA A 53 -13.74 7.12 0.27
CA ALA A 53 -14.38 6.96 1.57
C ALA A 53 -14.14 5.54 2.14
N GLU A 54 -14.27 4.51 1.30
CA GLU A 54 -13.98 3.13 1.68
C GLU A 54 -12.50 2.89 1.95
N ALA A 55 -11.61 3.47 1.14
CA ALA A 55 -10.17 3.38 1.33
C ALA A 55 -9.77 3.96 2.71
N LYS A 56 -10.33 5.12 3.07
CA LYS A 56 -10.15 5.72 4.40
C LYS A 56 -10.71 4.86 5.53
N ALA A 57 -11.86 4.22 5.32
CA ALA A 57 -12.46 3.35 6.33
C ALA A 57 -11.62 2.07 6.58
N LEU A 58 -10.94 1.55 5.56
CA LEU A 58 -10.02 0.42 5.69
C LEU A 58 -8.74 0.78 6.45
N ASP A 59 -8.22 1.99 6.22
CA ASP A 59 -7.02 2.53 6.90
C ASP A 59 -7.25 2.67 8.43
N VAL A 60 -8.48 2.97 8.84
CA VAL A 60 -8.88 3.08 10.26
C VAL A 60 -8.91 1.72 10.97
N LYS A 61 -9.03 0.61 10.24
CA LYS A 61 -9.13 -0.75 10.81
C LYS A 61 -7.78 -1.42 11.04
N VAL A 62 -6.69 -0.85 10.50
CA VAL A 62 -5.32 -1.15 10.93
C VAL A 62 -5.05 -0.27 12.15
N GLU A 63 -5.48 -0.70 13.34
CA GLU A 63 -5.04 -0.03 14.56
C GLU A 63 -3.51 -0.05 14.60
N PRO A 64 -2.83 1.11 14.62
CA PRO A 64 -1.41 1.12 14.90
C PRO A 64 -1.26 0.62 16.33
N GLY A 65 -0.76 -0.60 16.48
CA GLY A 65 -0.38 -1.17 17.76
C GLY A 65 0.51 -0.18 18.50
N LYS A 66 -0.05 0.40 19.55
CA LYS A 66 0.61 0.97 20.72
C LYS A 66 1.91 0.22 21.08
N PRO A 67 3.05 0.92 21.23
CA PRO A 67 3.98 0.71 22.33
C PRO A 67 3.65 1.76 23.40
N ALA A 68 3.09 1.37 24.55
CA ALA A 68 3.86 1.25 25.80
C ALA A 68 4.71 2.50 26.06
N ASN A 69 4.23 3.40 26.93
CA ASN A 69 5.03 4.46 27.55
C ASN A 69 6.38 3.90 28.06
N PRO A 70 7.52 4.51 27.71
CA PRO A 70 8.74 4.39 28.48
C PRO A 70 8.99 5.61 29.38
N ASP A 71 7.98 6.47 29.67
CA ASP A 71 8.06 7.49 30.73
C ASP A 71 8.09 6.88 32.15
N SER A 72 8.98 5.93 32.36
CA SER A 72 9.45 5.44 33.65
C SER A 72 10.98 5.36 33.62
N ILE A 73 11.63 6.41 33.12
CA ILE A 73 13.06 6.65 33.35
C ILE A 73 13.27 8.15 33.67
N SER A 74 12.87 8.53 34.87
CA SER A 74 13.36 9.70 35.62
C SER A 74 13.10 9.32 37.08
N GLY A 75 14.03 8.67 37.78
CA GLY A 75 15.29 9.25 38.21
C GLY A 75 15.05 9.95 39.56
N GLY A 76 15.48 9.33 40.66
CA GLY A 76 15.41 9.88 42.02
C GLY A 76 15.02 8.85 43.07
#